data_AF-A0A1B8X2V1-F1
#
_entry.id   AF-A0A1B8X2V1-F1
#
_cell.length_a   1.000
_cell.length_b   1.000
_cell.length_c   1.000
_cell.angle_alpha   90.00
_cell.angle_beta   90.00
_cell.angle_gamma   90.00
#
_symmetry.space_group_name_H-M   'P 1'
#
loop_
_entity.id
_entity.type
_entity.pdbx_description
1 polymer ?
#
loop_
_entity_poly.entity_id
_entity_poly.type
_entity_poly.pdbx_seq_one_letter_code
_entity_poly.pdbx_strand_id
1 'polypeptide(L)'
;MENLGREELDSLVDERIKYTVKYAAENSPFYRKWFRENNVTPADITTHEDLLELPIVTSEIIRNNQPPETPDFRFKSAGWKDVYTVHETSGISGVPKSYVTVRKSRRTS
;
A
#
# COMPACT_ATOMS: atom_id res chain seq x y z
N MET A 1 24.99 2.01 -2.01
CA MET A 1 24.17 1.95 -0.79
C MET A 1 24.59 0.70 -0.02
N GLU A 2 25.88 0.61 0.31
CA GLU A 2 26.52 -0.61 0.79
C GLU A 2 27.60 -0.24 1.81
N ASN A 3 27.21 0.44 2.90
CA ASN A 3 27.89 0.42 4.22
C ASN A 3 27.11 1.28 5.25
N LEU A 4 25.81 1.07 5.41
CA LEU A 4 25.08 1.68 6.52
C LEU A 4 25.17 0.74 7.72
N GLY A 5 25.47 1.28 8.90
CA GLY A 5 25.33 0.52 10.14
C GLY A 5 23.89 0.03 10.30
N ARG A 6 23.68 -1.09 10.99
CA ARG A 6 22.35 -1.68 11.16
C ARG A 6 21.34 -0.68 11.73
N GLU A 7 21.78 0.14 12.70
CA GLU A 7 20.97 1.20 13.31
C GLU A 7 20.60 2.33 12.33
N GLU A 8 21.50 2.70 11.43
CA GLU A 8 21.23 3.71 10.39
C GLU A 8 20.25 3.16 9.35
N LEU A 9 20.38 1.89 8.99
CA LEU A 9 19.45 1.22 8.08
C LEU A 9 18.05 1.13 8.71
N ASP A 10 17.95 0.73 9.97
CA ASP A 10 16.68 0.60 10.69
C ASP A 10 15.98 1.97 10.78
N SER A 11 16.73 3.03 11.10
CA SER A 11 16.19 4.40 11.14
C SER A 11 15.63 4.86 9.79
N LEU A 12 16.31 4.54 8.69
CA LEU A 12 15.85 4.86 7.34
C LEU A 12 14.60 4.05 6.95
N VAL A 13 14.52 2.79 7.38
CA VAL A 13 13.35 1.93 7.17
C VAL A 13 12.16 2.49 7.93
N ASP A 14 12.33 2.87 9.20
CA ASP A 14 11.29 3.44 10.04
C ASP A 14 10.73 4.75 9.46
N GLU A 15 11.61 5.66 8.99
CA GLU A 15 11.18 6.89 8.31
C GLU A 15 10.33 6.57 7.06
N ARG A 16 10.77 5.60 6.26
CA ARG A 16 10.07 5.23 5.03
C ARG A 16 8.72 4.56 5.32
N ILE A 17 8.61 3.79 6.39
CA ILE A 17 7.36 3.15 6.81
C ILE A 17 6.35 4.19 7.28
N LYS A 18 6.76 5.13 8.14
CA LYS A 18 5.91 6.27 8.55
C LYS A 18 5.32 6.99 7.34
N TYR A 19 6.16 7.33 6.36
CA TYR A 19 5.71 7.95 5.11
C TYR A 19 4.73 7.06 4.35
N THR A 20 5.03 5.76 4.21
CA THR A 20 4.23 4.83 3.41
C THR A 20 2.86 4.59 4.02
N VAL A 21 2.79 4.40 5.33
CA VAL A 21 1.54 4.19 6.08
C VAL A 21 0.66 5.44 6.00
N LYS A 22 1.23 6.62 6.25
CA LYS A 22 0.52 7.89 6.11
C LYS A 22 -0.01 8.07 4.69
N TYR A 23 0.83 7.85 3.68
CA TYR A 23 0.43 7.96 2.28
C TYR A 23 -0.72 7.00 1.93
N ALA A 24 -0.66 5.75 2.40
CA ALA A 24 -1.71 4.77 2.18
C ALA A 24 -3.04 5.19 2.84
N ALA A 25 -3.00 5.64 4.09
CA ALA A 25 -4.19 6.08 4.83
C ALA A 25 -4.85 7.32 4.20
N GLU A 26 -4.06 8.22 3.62
CA GLU A 26 -4.56 9.43 2.97
C GLU A 26 -5.13 9.15 1.57
N ASN A 27 -4.46 8.29 0.79
CA ASN A 27 -4.71 8.20 -0.65
C ASN A 27 -5.44 6.93 -1.09
N SER A 28 -5.43 5.86 -0.30
CA SER A 28 -6.09 4.60 -0.64
C SER A 28 -7.46 4.49 0.02
N PRO A 29 -8.56 4.38 -0.74
CA PRO A 29 -9.89 4.13 -0.18
C PRO A 29 -9.93 2.89 0.74
N PHE A 30 -9.21 1.83 0.38
CA PHE A 30 -9.10 0.61 1.18
C PHE A 30 -8.40 0.90 2.50
N TYR A 31 -7.14 1.37 2.48
CA TYR A 31 -6.37 1.53 3.72
C TYR A 31 -6.99 2.55 4.66
N ARG A 32 -7.58 3.63 4.14
CA ARG A 32 -8.33 4.59 4.96
C ARG A 32 -9.47 3.95 5.74
N LYS A 33 -10.25 3.07 5.08
CA LYS A 33 -11.34 2.34 5.73
C LYS A 33 -10.79 1.29 6.70
N TRP A 34 -9.79 0.53 6.27
CA TRP A 34 -9.19 -0.57 7.02
C TRP A 34 -8.51 -0.10 8.31
N PHE A 35 -7.75 0.99 8.28
CA PHE A 35 -7.17 1.60 9.48
C PHE A 35 -8.25 2.04 10.47
N ARG A 36 -9.29 2.72 9.99
CA ARG A 36 -10.42 3.15 10.83
C ARG A 36 -11.15 1.97 11.48
N GLU A 37 -11.37 0.88 10.74
CA GLU A 37 -12.08 -0.30 11.26
C GLU A 37 -11.27 -1.10 12.27
N ASN A 38 -9.95 -1.00 12.23
CA ASN A 38 -9.05 -1.64 13.19
C ASN A 38 -8.58 -0.68 14.30
N ASN A 39 -9.17 0.51 14.39
CA ASN A 39 -8.80 1.55 15.36
C ASN A 39 -7.30 1.90 15.35
N VAL A 40 -6.67 1.88 14.18
CA VAL A 40 -5.28 2.25 13.99
C VAL A 40 -5.20 3.60 13.29
N THR A 41 -4.35 4.49 13.80
CA THR A 41 -3.98 5.74 13.16
C THR A 41 -2.56 5.63 12.57
N PRO A 42 -2.24 6.34 11.49
CA PRO A 42 -0.86 6.35 10.96
C PRO A 42 0.20 6.81 11.97
N ALA A 43 -0.19 7.57 12.99
CA ALA A 43 0.71 8.03 14.03
C ALA A 43 1.10 6.92 15.02
N ASP A 44 0.33 5.84 15.09
CA ASP A 44 0.62 4.67 15.94
C ASP A 44 1.76 3.81 15.36
N ILE A 45 2.09 3.99 14.07
CA ILE A 45 3.18 3.25 13.40
C ILE A 45 4.44 4.11 13.39
N THR A 46 5.34 3.81 14.32
CA THR A 46 6.58 4.58 14.53
C THR A 46 7.84 3.80 14.14
N THR A 47 7.76 2.49 14.08
CA THR A 47 8.85 1.58 13.72
C THR A 47 8.33 0.52 12.76
N HIS A 48 9.25 -0.21 12.13
CA HIS A 48 8.90 -1.37 11.31
C HIS A 48 8.28 -2.52 12.12
N GLU A 49 8.61 -2.63 13.41
CA GLU A 49 8.07 -3.66 14.30
C GLU A 49 6.57 -3.46 14.56
N ASP A 50 6.09 -2.21 14.60
CA ASP A 50 4.66 -1.89 14.77
C ASP A 50 3.79 -2.47 13.64
N LEU A 51 4.37 -2.78 12.47
CA LEU A 51 3.66 -3.44 11.37
C LEU A 51 3.28 -4.90 11.70
N LEU A 52 3.92 -5.54 12.68
CA LEU A 52 3.62 -6.91 13.08
C LEU A 52 2.29 -7.02 13.82
N GLU A 53 1.84 -5.93 14.45
CA GLU A 53 0.57 -5.84 15.18
C GLU A 53 -0.62 -5.57 14.25
N LEU A 54 -0.35 -5.24 12.98
CA LEU A 54 -1.37 -4.96 11.99
C LEU A 54 -2.02 -6.24 11.45
N PRO A 55 -3.37 -6.28 11.30
CA PRO A 55 -4.01 -7.41 10.65
C PRO A 55 -3.50 -7.60 9.21
N ILE A 56 -3.38 -8.87 8.80
CA ILE A 56 -2.83 -9.19 7.48
C ILE A 56 -3.87 -8.94 6.38
N VAL A 57 -3.48 -8.15 5.38
CA VAL A 57 -4.24 -8.00 4.13
C VAL A 57 -4.02 -9.24 3.26
N THR A 58 -5.00 -10.15 3.27
CA THR A 58 -4.90 -11.41 2.53
C THR A 58 -5.15 -11.22 1.03
N SER A 59 -4.75 -12.23 0.25
CA SER A 59 -5.06 -12.31 -1.19
C SER A 59 -6.56 -12.24 -1.50
N GLU A 60 -7.40 -12.76 -0.60
CA GLU A 60 -8.85 -12.73 -0.74
C GLU A 60 -9.40 -11.33 -0.52
N ILE A 61 -8.94 -10.63 0.52
CA ILE A 61 -9.29 -9.23 0.77
C ILE A 61 -8.95 -8.37 -0.45
N ILE A 62 -7.79 -8.59 -1.07
CA ILE A 62 -7.38 -7.89 -2.29
C ILE A 62 -8.38 -8.12 -3.43
N ARG A 63 -8.78 -9.38 -3.69
CA ARG A 63 -9.77 -9.71 -4.73
C ARG A 63 -11.13 -9.05 -4.48
N ASN A 64 -11.62 -9.11 -3.25
CA ASN A 64 -12.96 -8.61 -2.89
C ASN A 64 -13.07 -7.07 -2.89
N ASN A 65 -11.99 -6.35 -3.21
CA ASN A 65 -11.90 -4.89 -3.17
C ASN A 65 -11.42 -4.30 -4.51
N GLN A 66 -11.56 -5.06 -5.59
CA GLN A 66 -11.24 -4.62 -6.95
C GLN A 66 -12.14 -5.32 -7.98
N PRO A 67 -12.13 -4.90 -9.25
CA PRO A 67 -12.86 -5.60 -10.29
C PRO A 67 -12.41 -7.06 -10.46
N PRO A 68 -13.33 -7.99 -10.78
CA PRO A 68 -14.75 -7.77 -11.06
C PRO A 68 -15.65 -7.66 -9.80
N GLU A 69 -15.16 -8.04 -8.61
CA GLU A 69 -15.97 -8.12 -7.38
C GLU A 69 -16.54 -6.77 -6.94
N THR A 70 -15.81 -5.68 -7.21
CA THR A 70 -16.29 -4.31 -7.01
C THR A 70 -15.94 -3.44 -8.22
N PRO A 71 -16.74 -2.42 -8.55
CA PRO A 71 -16.43 -1.54 -9.69
C PRO A 71 -15.20 -0.64 -9.45
N ASP A 72 -14.75 -0.52 -8.20
CA ASP A 72 -13.68 0.40 -7.80
C ASP A 72 -12.36 -0.34 -7.54
N PHE A 73 -11.24 0.23 -8.00
CA PHE A 73 -9.90 -0.21 -7.58
C PHE A 73 -9.58 0.37 -6.19
N ARG A 74 -10.11 -0.24 -5.12
CA ARG A 74 -10.07 0.35 -3.76
C ARG A 74 -8.66 0.47 -3.18
N PHE A 75 -7.71 -0.36 -3.63
CA PHE A 75 -6.31 -0.28 -3.22
C PHE A 75 -5.52 0.84 -3.89
N LYS A 76 -6.06 1.47 -4.95
CA LYS A 76 -5.36 2.52 -5.70
C LYS A 76 -5.08 3.73 -4.82
N SER A 77 -3.80 4.09 -4.71
CA SER A 77 -3.32 5.22 -3.92
C SER A 77 -2.89 6.42 -4.77
N ALA A 78 -3.30 6.50 -6.03
CA ALA A 78 -2.98 7.60 -6.93
C ALA A 78 -4.21 8.05 -7.73
N GLY A 79 -4.21 9.28 -8.23
CA GLY A 79 -5.26 9.78 -9.12
C GLY A 79 -5.28 9.04 -10.45
N TRP A 80 -6.44 8.93 -11.10
CA TRP A 80 -6.56 8.26 -12.41
C TRP A 80 -5.67 8.90 -13.49
N LYS A 81 -5.44 10.20 -13.43
CA LYS A 81 -4.52 10.93 -14.33
C LYS A 81 -3.06 10.45 -14.26
N ASP A 82 -2.66 9.84 -13.14
CA ASP A 82 -1.29 9.40 -12.89
C ASP A 82 -1.12 7.89 -13.18
N VAL A 83 -2.23 7.19 -13.48
CA VAL A 83 -2.24 5.77 -13.84
C VAL A 83 -1.77 5.61 -15.28
N TYR A 84 -0.76 4.77 -15.48
CA TYR A 84 -0.25 4.42 -16.81
C TYR A 84 -0.98 3.20 -17.39
N THR A 85 -1.09 2.13 -16.61
CA THR A 85 -1.65 0.85 -17.06
C THR A 85 -2.22 0.10 -15.87
N VAL A 86 -3.29 -0.66 -16.12
CA VAL A 86 -3.83 -1.66 -15.21
C VAL A 86 -3.43 -3.02 -15.75
N HIS A 87 -2.81 -3.85 -14.93
CA HIS A 87 -2.42 -5.21 -15.27
C HIS A 87 -3.20 -6.19 -14.42
N GLU A 88 -3.48 -7.36 -14.98
CA GLU A 88 -4.10 -8.46 -14.26
C GLU A 88 -3.09 -9.61 -14.11
N THR A 89 -3.07 -10.24 -12.95
CA THR A 89 -2.34 -11.50 -12.78
C THR A 89 -3.09 -12.61 -13.50
N SER A 90 -2.39 -13.48 -14.24
CA SER A 90 -2.92 -14.64 -14.96
C SER A 90 -3.39 -15.81 -14.06
N GLY A 91 -3.97 -15.49 -12.90
CA GLY A 91 -4.07 -16.35 -11.72
C GLY A 91 -4.56 -17.79 -11.98
N ILE A 92 -3.83 -18.75 -11.40
CA ILE A 92 -4.14 -20.20 -11.39
C ILE A 92 -5.44 -20.49 -10.58
N SER A 93 -5.88 -19.56 -9.73
CA SER A 93 -7.04 -19.64 -8.83
C SER A 93 -8.37 -19.17 -9.45
N GLY A 94 -8.44 -18.95 -10.78
CA GLY A 94 -9.68 -18.61 -11.49
C GLY A 94 -10.11 -17.13 -11.44
N VAL A 95 -9.81 -16.38 -10.38
CA VAL A 95 -10.10 -14.93 -10.29
C VAL A 95 -8.81 -14.11 -10.35
N PRO A 96 -8.59 -13.31 -11.41
CA PRO A 96 -7.41 -12.46 -11.55
C PRO A 96 -7.40 -11.32 -10.54
N LYS A 97 -6.20 -10.89 -10.13
CA LYS A 97 -6.01 -9.67 -9.33
C LYS A 97 -5.49 -8.57 -10.23
N SER A 98 -6.07 -7.39 -10.11
CA SER A 98 -5.57 -6.21 -10.80
C SER A 98 -4.50 -5.48 -9.98
N TYR A 99 -3.52 -4.88 -10.65
CA TYR A 99 -2.62 -3.91 -10.04
C TYR A 99 -2.38 -2.76 -11.00
N VAL A 100 -2.20 -1.57 -10.42
CA VAL A 100 -2.13 -0.32 -11.16
C VAL A 100 -0.70 0.20 -11.12
N THR A 101 -0.11 0.40 -12.31
CA THR A 101 1.20 1.02 -12.43
C THR A 101 1.02 2.52 -12.63
N VAL A 102 1.63 3.31 -11.74
CA VAL A 102 1.61 4.77 -11.82
C VAL A 102 2.87 5.28 -12.51
N ARG A 103 2.74 6.32 -13.34
CA ARG A 103 3.93 6.97 -13.91
C ARG A 103 4.71 7.58 -12.75
N LYS A 104 5.98 7.19 -12.59
CA LYS A 104 6.87 7.86 -11.63
C LYS A 104 7.04 9.30 -12.12
N SER A 105 6.33 10.24 -11.50
CA SER A 105 6.64 11.66 -11.69
C SER A 105 8.11 11.83 -11.30
N ARG A 106 8.93 12.37 -12.21
CA ARG A 106 10.27 12.81 -11.85
C ARG A 106 10.07 13.85 -10.75
N ARG A 107 10.40 13.51 -9.50
CA ARG A 107 10.58 14.51 -8.45
C ARG A 107 11.66 15.46 -9.00
N THR A 108 11.26 16.62 -9.48
CA THR A 108 12.20 17.72 -9.69
C THR A 108 12.78 18.05 -8.33
N SER A 109 14.10 18.00 -8.27
CA SER A 109 14.95 18.32 -7.12
C SER A 109 14.60 19.64 -6.45
#